data_AF-A0A9D7RQV1-F1
#
_entry.id   AF-A0A9D7RQV1-F1
#
_cell.length_a   1.000
_cell.length_b   1.000
_cell.length_c   1.000
_cell.angle_alpha   90.00
_cell.angle_beta   90.00
_cell.angle_gamma   90.00
#
_symmetry.space_group_name_H-M   'P 1'
#
loop_
_entity.id
_entity.type
_entity.pdbx_description
1 polymer ?
#
loop_
_entity_poly.entity_id
_entity_poly.type
_entity_poly.pdbx_seq_one_letter_code
_entity_poly.pdbx_strand_id
1 'polypeptide(L)'
;MKKSLSLFALCILLQPLFAQDWSLTGNAGTNPATHFLGTTDNQPLTFRRNNVQAGLIDGYSNTFYGSSAGLNNVPNVLLFQGQSNTGIGAGALRENTTGKLNTALGSGALIFNTTGTANTALGEGALGTCVTAGSNTAVGHSSLANCTGSANTAVGDGALATATSVSNSVALGAGALSQNKAGSRGVAIGYWAMFYADNTTSTFNNQNVAVGFEALRGSTTPASNTGNRNTAIGYQALTIRTSGDDNTAIGNQTMYSATTGSANTAVGHLALLSLTSGNNNTGIGRYANVSTGTLTNATALGYNASVNASNKVRLGNSSITVVEGQVPYTSPSDARFKRDVEEDVLGLDLILKLRPVSYAFDRLAFAKHVKEDVEGRESELTQASRTRTVGFLAQEVEGSVKETGFAAFDVVHVPDGPTDNYGLAYAQFVVPLVKAVQELHAENEALKEELEALRNTLSDRVAQLEGSGRIDRSTGQLLVYPVPARDQVRIDMDQQLIGRSATLELIDPNGQCVQRRTIASLGASMDLQLSTNLPSGSYTVVLRAVGEAPRSAHVVIAR
;
A
#
# COMPACT_ATOMS: atom_id res chain seq x y z
N MET A 1 75.02 115.43 9.03
CA MET A 1 75.14 114.59 7.81
C MET A 1 74.80 113.16 8.19
N LYS A 2 73.59 112.69 7.84
CA LYS A 2 73.26 111.79 6.71
C LYS A 2 73.33 110.30 7.06
N LYS A 3 72.12 109.70 7.14
CA LYS A 3 71.68 108.38 6.64
C LYS A 3 72.26 107.15 7.39
N SER A 4 71.52 106.09 7.73
CA SER A 4 70.21 105.60 7.29
C SER A 4 69.68 104.53 8.25
N LEU A 5 68.39 104.65 8.55
CA LEU A 5 67.40 103.64 8.92
C LEU A 5 67.68 102.22 8.38
N SER A 6 67.53 101.20 9.24
CA SER A 6 66.70 100.02 8.93
C SER A 6 66.39 99.23 10.19
N LEU A 7 65.16 99.42 10.65
CA LEU A 7 64.43 98.68 11.65
C LEU A 7 64.18 97.27 11.08
N PHE A 8 64.85 96.24 11.59
CA PHE A 8 64.50 94.84 11.28
C PHE A 8 63.26 94.49 12.08
N ALA A 9 62.09 94.77 11.50
CA ALA A 9 60.83 94.22 11.97
C ALA A 9 60.88 92.71 11.74
N LEU A 10 60.95 91.96 12.83
CA LEU A 10 60.67 90.53 12.87
C LEU A 10 59.19 90.34 12.51
N CYS A 11 58.86 90.32 11.22
CA CYS A 11 57.63 89.71 10.75
C CYS A 11 57.75 88.20 11.01
N ILE A 12 57.27 87.76 12.17
CA ILE A 12 56.77 86.41 12.32
C ILE A 12 55.70 86.28 11.24
N LEU A 13 56.06 85.64 10.13
CA LEU A 13 55.11 85.05 9.21
C LEU A 13 54.30 84.07 10.07
N LEU A 14 53.15 84.55 10.55
CA LEU A 14 52.06 83.71 10.97
C LEU A 14 51.69 82.93 9.71
N GLN A 15 52.35 81.80 9.48
CA GLN A 15 51.90 80.86 8.48
C GLN A 15 50.48 80.53 8.89
N PRO A 16 49.46 80.75 8.04
CA PRO A 16 48.18 80.15 8.32
C PRO A 16 48.48 78.66 8.47
N LEU A 17 48.06 78.07 9.60
CA LEU A 17 47.93 76.62 9.69
C LEU A 17 47.00 76.26 8.53
N PHE A 18 47.59 75.89 7.39
CA PHE A 18 46.81 75.43 6.26
C PHE A 18 46.06 74.20 6.76
N ALA A 19 44.73 74.26 6.73
CA ALA A 19 43.94 73.05 6.76
C ALA A 19 44.55 72.13 5.71
N GLN A 20 44.94 70.93 6.12
CA GLN A 20 45.60 70.00 5.22
C GLN A 20 44.56 69.52 4.21
N ASP A 21 44.53 70.15 3.03
CA ASP A 21 43.61 69.76 1.97
C ASP A 21 43.91 68.34 1.49
N TRP A 22 42.86 67.61 1.13
CA TRP A 22 43.05 66.36 0.42
C TRP A 22 43.39 66.65 -1.04
N SER A 23 44.61 66.30 -1.47
CA SER A 23 45.04 66.53 -2.85
C SER A 23 44.21 65.71 -3.82
N LEU A 24 43.88 66.31 -4.97
CA LEU A 24 43.25 65.61 -6.10
C LEU A 24 44.14 64.50 -6.70
N THR A 25 45.45 64.54 -6.44
CA THR A 25 46.43 63.52 -6.85
C THR A 25 46.81 62.56 -5.72
N GLY A 26 46.20 62.70 -4.53
CA GLY A 26 46.51 61.91 -3.35
C GLY A 26 47.63 62.50 -2.48
N ASN A 27 47.67 62.05 -1.23
CA ASN A 27 48.61 62.54 -0.20
C ASN A 27 49.64 61.45 0.15
N ALA A 28 50.93 61.80 0.23
CA ALA A 28 52.00 60.92 0.73
C ALA A 28 52.24 61.11 2.24
N GLY A 29 52.78 60.09 2.92
CA GLY A 29 53.14 60.18 4.34
C GLY A 29 51.96 60.33 5.31
N THR A 30 50.82 59.71 5.00
CA THR A 30 49.62 59.81 5.84
C THR A 30 49.79 59.09 7.18
N ASN A 31 49.14 59.61 8.22
CA ASN A 31 48.98 58.95 9.52
C ASN A 31 47.50 58.52 9.66
N PRO A 32 47.16 57.23 9.60
CA PRO A 32 45.78 56.76 9.68
C PRO A 32 45.04 57.14 10.97
N ALA A 33 45.75 57.49 12.06
CA ALA A 33 45.11 57.91 13.31
C ALA A 33 44.57 59.34 13.27
N THR A 34 45.09 60.20 12.39
CA THR A 34 44.78 61.64 12.36
C THR A 34 44.42 62.18 10.98
N HIS A 35 44.75 61.47 9.90
CA HIS A 35 44.43 61.88 8.52
C HIS A 35 43.33 60.98 7.95
N PHE A 36 42.17 61.58 7.64
CA PHE A 36 41.02 60.86 7.08
C PHE A 36 40.19 61.75 6.16
N LEU A 37 39.37 61.12 5.32
CA LEU A 37 38.31 61.75 4.54
C LEU A 37 36.99 61.61 5.30
N GLY A 38 36.50 62.67 5.92
CA GLY A 38 35.28 62.62 6.73
C GLY A 38 35.02 63.88 7.55
N THR A 39 34.14 63.76 8.54
CA THR A 39 33.71 64.84 9.43
C THR A 39 34.12 64.54 10.87
N THR A 40 34.40 65.57 11.67
CA THR A 40 34.73 65.46 13.11
C THR A 40 33.52 65.70 14.02
N ASP A 41 32.39 66.13 13.47
CA ASP A 41 31.20 66.60 14.17
C ASP A 41 29.95 65.74 13.88
N ASN A 42 30.15 64.53 13.33
CA ASN A 42 29.09 63.58 12.98
C ASN A 42 28.09 64.11 11.93
N GLN A 43 28.45 65.15 11.17
CA GLN A 43 27.66 65.55 9.99
C GLN A 43 27.86 64.52 8.86
N PRO A 44 26.82 64.25 8.04
CA PRO A 44 26.94 63.29 6.94
C PRO A 44 28.01 63.68 5.91
N LEU A 45 28.78 62.69 5.45
CA LEU A 45 29.73 62.83 4.34
C LEU A 45 29.03 62.45 3.03
N THR A 46 28.83 63.42 2.13
CA THR A 46 28.23 63.20 0.80
C THR A 46 29.30 63.23 -0.30
N PHE A 47 29.31 62.20 -1.13
CA PHE A 47 30.07 62.16 -2.38
C PHE A 47 29.18 62.64 -3.54
N ARG A 48 29.68 63.52 -4.41
CA ARG A 48 28.91 64.06 -5.54
C ARG A 48 29.67 63.95 -6.87
N ARG A 49 28.91 63.77 -7.96
CA ARG A 49 29.38 63.87 -9.35
C ARG A 49 28.44 64.80 -10.12
N ASN A 50 28.96 65.86 -10.73
CA ASN A 50 28.13 66.86 -11.43
C ASN A 50 26.96 67.38 -10.57
N ASN A 51 27.24 67.67 -9.29
CA ASN A 51 26.25 68.08 -8.30
C ASN A 51 25.13 67.05 -7.96
N VAL A 52 25.26 65.80 -8.41
CA VAL A 52 24.36 64.69 -8.05
C VAL A 52 24.98 63.84 -6.95
N GLN A 53 24.22 63.49 -5.91
CA GLN A 53 24.68 62.55 -4.87
C GLN A 53 25.04 61.20 -5.50
N ALA A 54 26.28 60.80 -5.28
CA ALA A 54 26.87 59.53 -5.71
C ALA A 54 27.37 58.67 -4.53
N GLY A 55 27.22 59.16 -3.30
CA GLY A 55 27.43 58.40 -2.08
C GLY A 55 27.08 59.21 -0.84
N LEU A 56 26.77 58.53 0.27
CA LEU A 56 26.40 59.13 1.55
C LEU A 56 26.82 58.18 2.68
N ILE A 57 27.58 58.69 3.63
CA ILE A 57 27.84 58.03 4.92
C ILE A 57 27.28 58.96 6.00
N ASP A 58 26.31 58.49 6.78
CA ASP A 58 25.65 59.30 7.81
C ASP A 58 25.83 58.74 9.23
N GLY A 59 25.42 59.53 10.23
CA GLY A 59 25.45 59.12 11.64
C GLY A 59 24.34 58.14 12.06
N TYR A 60 23.52 57.67 11.12
CA TYR A 60 22.39 56.77 11.35
C TYR A 60 22.70 55.32 10.92
N SER A 61 23.98 55.01 10.76
CA SER A 61 24.49 53.73 10.25
C SER A 61 24.04 53.41 8.83
N ASN A 62 23.71 54.42 8.02
CA ASN A 62 23.47 54.21 6.59
C ASN A 62 24.77 54.36 5.79
N THR A 63 24.93 53.52 4.77
CA THR A 63 26.03 53.60 3.80
C THR A 63 25.47 53.49 2.40
N PHE A 64 25.60 54.55 1.61
CA PHE A 64 25.15 54.60 0.23
C PHE A 64 26.30 54.90 -0.73
N TYR A 65 26.35 54.20 -1.86
CA TYR A 65 27.34 54.43 -2.92
C TYR A 65 26.74 54.13 -4.29
N GLY A 66 26.85 55.06 -5.24
CA GLY A 66 26.20 55.00 -6.55
C GLY A 66 25.30 56.21 -6.80
N SER A 67 25.11 56.53 -8.08
CA SER A 67 24.27 57.66 -8.49
C SER A 67 22.87 57.52 -7.91
N SER A 68 22.43 58.49 -7.10
CA SER A 68 21.10 58.54 -6.48
C SER A 68 20.80 57.40 -5.50
N ALA A 69 21.82 56.68 -5.01
CA ALA A 69 21.64 55.70 -3.94
C ALA A 69 21.21 56.41 -2.63
N GLY A 70 20.15 55.89 -2.00
CA GLY A 70 19.61 56.44 -0.75
C GLY A 70 19.07 57.88 -0.84
N LEU A 71 18.73 58.38 -2.04
CA LEU A 71 18.42 59.80 -2.26
C LEU A 71 17.29 60.34 -1.38
N ASN A 72 16.19 59.59 -1.23
CA ASN A 72 15.02 60.01 -0.46
C ASN A 72 14.99 59.42 0.96
N ASN A 73 16.09 58.79 1.42
CA ASN A 73 16.19 58.23 2.76
C ASN A 73 15.95 59.30 3.83
N VAL A 74 14.94 59.10 4.69
CA VAL A 74 14.58 60.03 5.77
C VAL A 74 14.90 59.40 7.13
N PRO A 75 16.17 59.46 7.58
CA PRO A 75 16.55 58.92 8.88
C PRO A 75 15.99 59.76 10.04
N ASN A 76 15.47 59.11 11.08
CA ASN A 76 15.05 59.74 12.32
C ASN A 76 15.38 58.85 13.53
N VAL A 77 16.25 59.32 14.43
CA VAL A 77 16.66 58.60 15.65
C VAL A 77 15.56 58.45 16.67
N LEU A 78 14.74 59.50 16.86
CA LEU A 78 13.68 59.47 17.86
C LEU A 78 12.56 58.49 17.48
N LEU A 79 12.41 58.22 16.18
CA LEU A 79 11.38 57.33 15.64
C LEU A 79 11.95 55.98 15.12
N PHE A 80 13.27 55.77 15.19
CA PHE A 80 13.96 54.59 14.64
C PHE A 80 13.60 54.28 13.17
N GLN A 81 13.56 55.31 12.33
CA GLN A 81 13.18 55.25 10.91
C GLN A 81 14.38 55.53 10.00
N GLY A 82 14.44 54.88 8.83
CA GLY A 82 15.42 55.23 7.79
C GLY A 82 16.88 54.93 8.15
N GLN A 83 17.12 54.02 9.11
CA GLN A 83 18.45 53.75 9.68
C GLN A 83 19.02 52.39 9.27
N SER A 84 20.33 52.22 9.43
CA SER A 84 21.04 50.95 9.25
C SER A 84 20.86 50.32 7.86
N ASN A 85 20.80 51.15 6.82
CA ASN A 85 20.66 50.71 5.44
C ASN A 85 21.99 50.73 4.69
N THR A 86 22.26 49.71 3.89
CA THR A 86 23.39 49.67 2.96
C THR A 86 22.85 49.66 1.54
N GLY A 87 23.20 50.65 0.70
CA GLY A 87 22.77 50.73 -0.69
C GLY A 87 23.94 51.00 -1.63
N ILE A 88 24.34 50.02 -2.44
CA ILE A 88 25.47 50.12 -3.36
C ILE A 88 24.99 49.81 -4.78
N GLY A 89 25.06 50.77 -5.68
CA GLY A 89 24.57 50.68 -7.06
C GLY A 89 23.76 51.92 -7.46
N ALA A 90 23.59 52.13 -8.76
CA ALA A 90 22.79 53.25 -9.26
C ALA A 90 21.32 53.08 -8.81
N GLY A 91 20.77 54.06 -8.11
CA GLY A 91 19.39 54.05 -7.62
C GLY A 91 19.07 53.00 -6.55
N ALA A 92 20.07 52.36 -5.92
CA ALA A 92 19.82 51.43 -4.82
C ALA A 92 19.15 52.16 -3.64
N LEU A 93 18.03 51.65 -3.14
CA LEU A 93 17.22 52.27 -2.07
C LEU A 93 16.84 53.74 -2.32
N ARG A 94 16.65 54.14 -3.59
CA ARG A 94 16.40 55.55 -3.95
C ARG A 94 15.19 56.14 -3.25
N GLU A 95 14.07 55.41 -3.20
CA GLU A 95 12.79 55.87 -2.65
C GLU A 95 12.59 55.51 -1.16
N ASN A 96 13.59 54.93 -0.49
CA ASN A 96 13.45 54.55 0.92
C ASN A 96 13.09 55.78 1.74
N THR A 97 12.00 55.76 2.50
CA THR A 97 11.64 56.89 3.38
C THR A 97 11.95 56.54 4.82
N THR A 98 11.26 55.54 5.37
CA THR A 98 11.37 55.14 6.79
C THR A 98 11.84 53.70 6.98
N GLY A 99 12.00 52.93 5.89
CA GLY A 99 12.51 51.57 5.92
C GLY A 99 13.91 51.47 6.55
N LYS A 100 14.15 50.40 7.30
CA LYS A 100 15.40 50.18 8.05
C LYS A 100 15.96 48.79 7.86
N LEU A 101 17.25 48.62 8.15
CA LEU A 101 17.94 47.33 8.11
C LEU A 101 17.93 46.70 6.71
N ASN A 102 17.90 47.52 5.65
CA ASN A 102 17.90 47.02 4.28
C ASN A 102 19.32 46.98 3.71
N THR A 103 19.66 45.89 3.02
CA THR A 103 20.89 45.76 2.24
C THR A 103 20.51 45.67 0.77
N ALA A 104 20.97 46.60 -0.06
CA ALA A 104 20.73 46.65 -1.49
C ALA A 104 22.07 46.77 -2.23
N LEU A 105 22.46 45.77 -3.00
CA LEU A 105 23.69 45.76 -3.79
C LEU A 105 23.34 45.40 -5.25
N GLY A 106 23.35 46.40 -6.14
CA GLY A 106 22.97 46.26 -7.54
C GLY A 106 22.28 47.51 -8.09
N SER A 107 22.29 47.69 -9.40
CA SER A 107 21.54 48.76 -10.06
C SER A 107 20.04 48.57 -9.83
N GLY A 108 19.37 49.57 -9.28
CA GLY A 108 17.93 49.52 -9.00
C GLY A 108 17.48 48.51 -7.93
N ALA A 109 18.41 47.94 -7.13
CA ALA A 109 18.05 47.06 -6.02
C ALA A 109 17.23 47.82 -4.96
N LEU A 110 16.06 47.30 -4.58
CA LEU A 110 15.12 47.95 -3.65
C LEU A 110 14.76 49.41 -4.01
N ILE A 111 14.74 49.77 -5.30
CA ILE A 111 14.60 51.16 -5.74
C ILE A 111 13.31 51.83 -5.23
N PHE A 112 12.18 51.12 -5.18
CA PHE A 112 10.87 51.65 -4.75
C PHE A 112 10.50 51.35 -3.29
N ASN A 113 11.42 50.81 -2.47
CA ASN A 113 11.14 50.57 -1.05
C ASN A 113 10.83 51.89 -0.37
N THR A 114 9.78 51.99 0.43
CA THR A 114 9.43 53.20 1.18
C THR A 114 9.50 52.94 2.69
N THR A 115 8.78 51.93 3.17
CA THR A 115 8.69 51.58 4.59
C THR A 115 9.15 50.16 4.93
N GLY A 116 9.45 49.33 3.93
CA GLY A 116 9.87 47.95 4.12
C GLY A 116 11.18 47.83 4.91
N THR A 117 11.28 46.79 5.74
CA THR A 117 12.38 46.61 6.69
C THR A 117 13.03 45.24 6.59
N ALA A 118 14.32 45.16 6.90
CA ALA A 118 15.08 43.90 6.96
C ALA A 118 15.10 43.13 5.63
N ASN A 119 15.16 43.84 4.50
CA ASN A 119 15.28 43.22 3.18
C ASN A 119 16.75 43.13 2.74
N THR A 120 17.13 42.02 2.13
CA THR A 120 18.43 41.82 1.46
C THR A 120 18.19 41.66 -0.03
N ALA A 121 18.70 42.58 -0.86
CA ALA A 121 18.61 42.58 -2.31
C ALA A 121 20.02 42.62 -2.91
N LEU A 122 20.41 41.56 -3.62
CA LEU A 122 21.71 41.44 -4.28
C LEU A 122 21.51 41.08 -5.75
N GLY A 123 21.73 42.04 -6.65
CA GLY A 123 21.52 41.88 -8.10
C GLY A 123 20.79 43.08 -8.70
N GLU A 124 20.93 43.25 -10.00
CA GLU A 124 20.19 44.27 -10.72
C GLU A 124 18.68 44.01 -10.65
N GLY A 125 17.91 45.02 -10.23
CA GLY A 125 16.45 44.95 -10.10
C GLY A 125 15.92 43.99 -9.02
N ALA A 126 16.78 43.41 -8.18
CA ALA A 126 16.35 42.57 -7.06
C ALA A 126 15.44 43.37 -6.11
N LEU A 127 14.26 42.84 -5.78
CA LEU A 127 13.23 43.54 -5.00
C LEU A 127 12.81 44.92 -5.56
N GLY A 128 12.96 45.14 -6.86
CA GLY A 128 12.84 46.46 -7.49
C GLY A 128 11.53 47.20 -7.18
N THR A 129 10.37 46.52 -7.20
CA THR A 129 9.06 47.13 -6.94
C THR A 129 8.53 46.90 -5.53
N CYS A 130 9.37 46.40 -4.62
CA CYS A 130 8.98 46.20 -3.23
C CYS A 130 8.76 47.56 -2.54
N VAL A 131 7.54 47.84 -2.05
CA VAL A 131 7.20 49.15 -1.46
C VAL A 131 7.20 49.13 0.07
N THR A 132 6.50 48.17 0.68
CA THR A 132 6.27 48.12 2.14
C THR A 132 6.63 46.78 2.78
N ALA A 133 6.96 45.75 1.99
CA ALA A 133 7.18 44.41 2.52
C ALA A 133 8.53 44.29 3.23
N GLY A 134 8.63 43.37 4.19
CA GLY A 134 9.83 43.18 4.99
C GLY A 134 10.32 41.74 5.05
N SER A 135 11.53 41.57 5.59
CA SER A 135 12.17 40.28 5.82
C SER A 135 12.35 39.43 4.55
N ASN A 136 12.52 40.06 3.39
CA ASN A 136 12.75 39.34 2.13
C ASN A 136 14.24 39.24 1.81
N THR A 137 14.69 38.08 1.33
CA THR A 137 16.04 37.89 0.77
C THR A 137 15.92 37.63 -0.72
N ALA A 138 16.54 38.43 -1.55
CA ALA A 138 16.55 38.34 -3.00
C ALA A 138 18.00 38.42 -3.52
N VAL A 139 18.48 37.36 -4.15
CA VAL A 139 19.83 37.26 -4.71
C VAL A 139 19.77 36.78 -6.15
N GLY A 140 20.15 37.62 -7.10
CA GLY A 140 20.08 37.35 -8.54
C GLY A 140 19.42 38.48 -9.31
N HIS A 141 19.69 38.55 -10.61
CA HIS A 141 19.06 39.53 -11.49
C HIS A 141 17.53 39.33 -11.51
N SER A 142 16.80 40.43 -11.25
CA SER A 142 15.34 40.46 -11.17
C SER A 142 14.72 39.42 -10.22
N SER A 143 15.47 38.96 -9.21
CA SER A 143 14.96 38.07 -8.17
C SER A 143 13.95 38.81 -7.28
N LEU A 144 12.77 38.21 -7.08
CA LEU A 144 11.65 38.78 -6.33
C LEU A 144 11.35 40.23 -6.76
N ALA A 145 11.43 40.51 -8.07
CA ALA A 145 11.33 41.87 -8.62
C ALA A 145 9.99 42.55 -8.26
N ASN A 146 8.93 41.75 -8.12
CA ASN A 146 7.66 42.16 -7.56
C ASN A 146 7.51 41.60 -6.16
N CYS A 147 7.08 42.43 -5.21
CA CYS A 147 6.94 42.00 -3.82
C CYS A 147 6.07 42.94 -2.98
N THR A 148 4.84 42.53 -2.66
CA THR A 148 4.08 43.13 -1.55
C THR A 148 3.99 42.22 -0.31
N GLY A 149 4.30 40.93 -0.45
CA GLY A 149 4.33 39.98 0.65
C GLY A 149 5.70 39.85 1.32
N SER A 150 5.72 39.35 2.56
CA SER A 150 6.91 39.38 3.43
C SER A 150 7.49 37.97 3.68
N ALA A 151 8.70 37.93 4.22
CA ALA A 151 9.39 36.70 4.64
C ALA A 151 9.65 35.69 3.51
N ASN A 152 10.01 36.16 2.32
CA ASN A 152 10.38 35.30 1.19
C ASN A 152 11.91 35.19 1.02
N THR A 153 12.38 34.05 0.55
CA THR A 153 13.77 33.84 0.13
C THR A 153 13.81 33.47 -1.34
N ALA A 154 14.34 34.34 -2.19
CA ALA A 154 14.52 34.15 -3.62
C ALA A 154 16.02 34.22 -3.98
N VAL A 155 16.59 33.16 -4.53
CA VAL A 155 18.00 33.09 -4.91
C VAL A 155 18.10 32.44 -6.28
N GLY A 156 18.49 33.20 -7.29
CA GLY A 156 18.56 32.79 -8.70
C GLY A 156 18.03 33.86 -9.63
N ASP A 157 18.47 33.84 -10.89
CA ASP A 157 17.94 34.71 -11.94
C ASP A 157 16.43 34.48 -12.12
N GLY A 158 15.63 35.55 -11.96
CA GLY A 158 14.18 35.51 -12.10
C GLY A 158 13.41 34.64 -11.09
N ALA A 159 14.03 34.23 -9.98
CA ALA A 159 13.35 33.51 -8.89
C ALA A 159 12.25 34.41 -8.29
N LEU A 160 11.00 33.91 -8.18
CA LEU A 160 9.82 34.68 -7.72
C LEU A 160 9.57 36.03 -8.46
N ALA A 161 10.01 36.17 -9.71
CA ALA A 161 9.98 37.47 -10.42
C ALA A 161 8.57 38.12 -10.53
N THR A 162 7.50 37.33 -10.59
CA THR A 162 6.13 37.85 -10.77
C THR A 162 5.29 37.88 -9.49
N ALA A 163 5.90 37.61 -8.33
CA ALA A 163 5.20 37.58 -7.04
C ALA A 163 4.55 38.92 -6.71
N THR A 164 3.22 38.98 -6.59
CA THR A 164 2.53 40.19 -6.13
C THR A 164 2.29 40.11 -4.63
N SER A 165 1.69 39.03 -4.13
CA SER A 165 1.21 38.90 -2.74
C SER A 165 1.71 37.62 -2.05
N VAL A 166 2.78 37.02 -2.59
CA VAL A 166 3.43 35.82 -2.03
C VAL A 166 4.14 36.15 -0.72
N SER A 167 3.91 35.36 0.33
CA SER A 167 4.63 35.44 1.61
C SER A 167 5.11 34.07 2.08
N ASN A 168 6.15 34.04 2.91
CA ASN A 168 6.70 32.83 3.52
C ASN A 168 7.13 31.74 2.52
N SER A 169 7.62 32.12 1.34
CA SER A 169 8.01 31.18 0.28
C SER A 169 9.53 31.15 0.08
N VAL A 170 10.04 29.99 -0.33
CA VAL A 170 11.46 29.77 -0.66
C VAL A 170 11.57 29.40 -2.14
N ALA A 171 12.40 30.12 -2.88
CA ALA A 171 12.70 29.90 -4.29
C ALA A 171 14.22 29.95 -4.49
N LEU A 172 14.87 28.80 -4.67
CA LEU A 172 16.30 28.68 -4.87
C LEU A 172 16.58 27.99 -6.21
N GLY A 173 17.11 28.72 -7.18
CA GLY A 173 17.37 28.25 -8.54
C GLY A 173 16.88 29.24 -9.58
N ALA A 174 17.50 29.25 -10.76
CA ALA A 174 17.06 30.10 -11.86
C ALA A 174 15.60 29.75 -12.25
N GLY A 175 14.74 30.77 -12.28
CA GLY A 175 13.31 30.65 -12.57
C GLY A 175 12.47 29.89 -11.52
N ALA A 176 13.00 29.53 -10.35
CA ALA A 176 12.20 28.88 -9.32
C ALA A 176 10.99 29.75 -8.91
N LEU A 177 9.78 29.18 -8.90
CA LEU A 177 8.52 29.90 -8.60
C LEU A 177 8.26 31.17 -9.45
N SER A 178 8.88 31.31 -10.63
CA SER A 178 8.90 32.58 -11.38
C SER A 178 7.50 33.13 -11.72
N GLN A 179 6.54 32.24 -12.04
CA GLN A 179 5.17 32.63 -12.43
C GLN A 179 4.16 32.69 -11.27
N ASN A 180 4.57 32.40 -10.04
CA ASN A 180 3.69 32.45 -8.87
C ASN A 180 3.38 33.89 -8.48
N LYS A 181 2.10 34.31 -8.56
CA LYS A 181 1.69 35.68 -8.21
C LYS A 181 1.20 35.82 -6.76
N ALA A 182 0.45 34.86 -6.24
CA ALA A 182 -0.22 35.02 -4.94
C ALA A 182 -0.17 33.78 -4.02
N GLY A 183 0.43 32.67 -4.47
CA GLY A 183 0.53 31.42 -3.71
C GLY A 183 1.62 31.48 -2.64
N SER A 184 1.22 31.54 -1.38
CA SER A 184 2.15 31.61 -0.24
C SER A 184 2.58 30.23 0.27
N ARG A 185 3.68 30.18 1.03
CA ARG A 185 4.19 28.97 1.70
C ARG A 185 4.65 27.86 0.75
N GLY A 186 5.15 28.21 -0.43
CA GLY A 186 5.74 27.26 -1.37
C GLY A 186 7.26 27.13 -1.17
N VAL A 187 7.80 25.93 -1.34
CA VAL A 187 9.25 25.68 -1.35
C VAL A 187 9.63 25.15 -2.73
N ALA A 188 10.42 25.91 -3.50
CA ALA A 188 10.95 25.50 -4.79
C ALA A 188 12.47 25.60 -4.79
N ILE A 189 13.16 24.47 -4.97
CA ILE A 189 14.62 24.38 -4.95
C ILE A 189 15.06 23.59 -6.19
N GLY A 190 15.71 24.25 -7.14
CA GLY A 190 16.19 23.68 -8.38
C GLY A 190 15.90 24.58 -9.59
N TYR A 191 16.56 24.29 -10.71
CA TYR A 191 16.28 24.97 -11.97
C TYR A 191 14.83 24.71 -12.37
N TRP A 192 14.05 25.79 -12.56
CA TRP A 192 12.64 25.76 -12.95
C TRP A 192 11.71 24.91 -12.05
N ALA A 193 12.09 24.67 -10.79
CA ALA A 193 11.19 24.09 -9.81
C ALA A 193 9.95 25.00 -9.65
N MET A 194 8.75 24.46 -9.83
CA MET A 194 7.49 25.21 -9.83
C MET A 194 7.46 26.44 -10.76
N PHE A 195 8.16 26.39 -11.90
CA PHE A 195 8.26 27.54 -12.81
C PHE A 195 6.88 28.08 -13.24
N TYR A 196 5.96 27.19 -13.63
CA TYR A 196 4.59 27.50 -14.04
C TYR A 196 3.57 27.23 -12.91
N ALA A 197 3.88 27.67 -11.69
CA ALA A 197 2.93 27.69 -10.59
C ALA A 197 1.70 28.57 -10.90
N ASP A 198 0.58 28.32 -10.21
CA ASP A 198 -0.66 29.10 -10.33
C ASP A 198 -0.39 30.62 -10.23
N ASN A 199 -0.83 31.33 -11.28
CA ASN A 199 -0.61 32.75 -11.49
C ASN A 199 -1.84 33.62 -11.14
N THR A 200 -2.81 33.07 -10.41
CA THR A 200 -3.93 33.84 -9.86
C THR A 200 -3.42 34.95 -8.94
N THR A 201 -4.14 36.07 -8.93
CA THR A 201 -3.80 37.23 -8.09
C THR A 201 -4.46 37.17 -6.72
N SER A 202 -5.46 36.31 -6.53
CA SER A 202 -6.08 36.03 -5.23
C SER A 202 -5.11 35.25 -4.36
N THR A 203 -4.89 35.68 -3.12
CA THR A 203 -4.01 34.99 -2.17
C THR A 203 -4.52 33.59 -1.85
N PHE A 204 -3.64 32.60 -1.91
CA PHE A 204 -3.93 31.23 -1.49
C PHE A 204 -2.70 30.58 -0.84
N ASN A 205 -2.92 29.46 -0.16
CA ASN A 205 -1.84 28.65 0.42
C ASN A 205 -1.43 27.60 -0.60
N ASN A 206 -0.29 27.81 -1.26
CA ASN A 206 0.27 26.87 -2.22
C ASN A 206 0.72 25.58 -1.50
N GLN A 207 1.52 25.73 -0.43
CA GLN A 207 2.00 24.62 0.41
C GLN A 207 2.67 23.46 -0.35
N ASN A 208 3.06 23.65 -1.61
CA ASN A 208 3.81 22.65 -2.34
C ASN A 208 5.30 22.73 -1.99
N VAL A 209 5.95 21.57 -1.97
CA VAL A 209 7.40 21.41 -1.85
C VAL A 209 7.90 20.79 -3.16
N ALA A 210 8.81 21.47 -3.84
CA ALA A 210 9.43 21.03 -5.08
C ALA A 210 10.95 21.15 -4.97
N VAL A 211 11.64 20.01 -4.97
CA VAL A 211 13.11 19.97 -4.83
C VAL A 211 13.69 19.10 -5.94
N GLY A 212 14.36 19.73 -6.91
CA GLY A 212 14.97 19.06 -8.06
C GLY A 212 14.84 19.87 -9.34
N PHE A 213 15.55 19.45 -10.38
CA PHE A 213 15.42 20.01 -11.73
C PHE A 213 13.99 19.77 -12.24
N GLU A 214 13.27 20.85 -12.54
CA GLU A 214 11.88 20.83 -13.04
C GLU A 214 10.89 20.02 -12.17
N ALA A 215 11.17 19.90 -10.86
CA ALA A 215 10.23 19.33 -9.91
C ALA A 215 8.98 20.20 -9.82
N LEU A 216 7.80 19.58 -9.92
CA LEU A 216 6.50 20.26 -9.92
C LEU A 216 6.41 21.43 -10.90
N ARG A 217 7.16 21.38 -12.02
CA ARG A 217 7.33 22.51 -12.97
C ARG A 217 5.98 23.09 -13.40
N GLY A 218 4.96 22.26 -13.55
CA GLY A 218 3.58 22.66 -13.87
C GLY A 218 3.20 22.25 -15.29
N SER A 219 2.42 23.07 -16.00
CA SER A 219 2.18 22.84 -17.44
C SER A 219 3.19 23.62 -18.28
N THR A 220 3.01 23.69 -19.60
CA THR A 220 3.72 24.66 -20.45
C THR A 220 3.14 26.08 -20.33
N THR A 221 2.14 26.31 -19.47
CA THR A 221 1.45 27.58 -19.27
C THR A 221 1.30 27.95 -17.77
N PRO A 222 1.43 29.22 -17.39
CA PRO A 222 1.39 29.66 -15.99
C PRO A 222 0.11 29.41 -15.16
N ALA A 223 -0.99 28.92 -15.73
CA ALA A 223 -2.32 28.94 -15.10
C ALA A 223 -2.88 27.55 -14.73
N SER A 224 -2.08 26.48 -14.80
CA SER A 224 -2.60 25.11 -14.72
C SER A 224 -2.02 24.26 -13.59
N ASN A 225 -1.30 24.85 -12.64
CA ASN A 225 -0.76 24.16 -11.47
C ASN A 225 -1.47 24.63 -10.19
N THR A 226 -2.78 24.39 -10.12
CA THR A 226 -3.67 24.81 -9.03
C THR A 226 -3.67 23.82 -7.85
N GLY A 227 -2.96 22.70 -7.98
CA GLY A 227 -2.82 21.70 -6.93
C GLY A 227 -2.01 22.25 -5.75
N ASN A 228 -2.45 21.95 -4.53
CA ASN A 228 -1.84 22.41 -3.29
C ASN A 228 -1.41 21.21 -2.42
N ARG A 229 -0.48 21.47 -1.48
CA ARG A 229 0.01 20.47 -0.51
C ARG A 229 0.69 19.24 -1.15
N ASN A 230 1.29 19.42 -2.32
CA ASN A 230 2.05 18.39 -3.01
C ASN A 230 3.53 18.42 -2.61
N THR A 231 4.14 17.25 -2.43
CA THR A 231 5.58 17.09 -2.23
C THR A 231 6.19 16.41 -3.45
N ALA A 232 7.09 17.09 -4.16
CA ALA A 232 7.83 16.60 -5.31
C ALA A 232 9.34 16.71 -5.07
N ILE A 233 10.02 15.58 -4.91
CA ILE A 233 11.46 15.55 -4.65
C ILE A 233 12.13 14.63 -5.66
N GLY A 234 12.94 15.20 -6.55
CA GLY A 234 13.69 14.47 -7.58
C GLY A 234 13.70 15.18 -8.93
N TYR A 235 14.50 14.65 -9.85
CA TYR A 235 14.51 15.12 -11.24
C TYR A 235 13.14 14.84 -11.88
N GLN A 236 12.47 15.90 -12.34
CA GLN A 236 11.18 15.82 -13.02
C GLN A 236 10.08 15.06 -12.25
N ALA A 237 10.06 15.12 -10.92
CA ALA A 237 8.96 14.59 -10.11
C ALA A 237 7.72 15.49 -10.25
N LEU A 238 6.53 14.91 -10.49
CA LEU A 238 5.27 15.64 -10.71
C LEU A 238 5.39 16.77 -11.76
N THR A 239 6.17 16.54 -12.82
CA THR A 239 6.52 17.62 -13.77
C THR A 239 5.33 18.21 -14.50
N ILE A 240 4.30 17.43 -14.84
CA ILE A 240 3.18 17.90 -15.66
C ILE A 240 1.96 18.29 -14.81
N ARG A 241 1.20 19.28 -15.32
CA ARG A 241 -0.09 19.82 -14.87
C ARG A 241 -0.68 19.09 -13.66
N THR A 242 -0.65 19.65 -12.45
CA THR A 242 -1.45 19.09 -11.34
C THR A 242 -2.50 20.11 -10.91
N SER A 243 -3.77 19.80 -11.11
CA SER A 243 -4.83 20.40 -10.28
C SER A 243 -5.16 19.50 -9.08
N GLY A 244 -4.42 18.40 -8.93
CA GLY A 244 -4.59 17.47 -7.83
C GLY A 244 -3.85 17.91 -6.59
N ASP A 245 -4.49 17.70 -5.45
CA ASP A 245 -3.97 18.06 -4.14
C ASP A 245 -3.35 16.85 -3.43
N ASP A 246 -2.51 17.12 -2.42
CA ASP A 246 -2.08 16.14 -1.43
C ASP A 246 -1.30 14.93 -2.01
N ASN A 247 -0.55 15.13 -3.11
CA ASN A 247 0.30 14.09 -3.67
C ASN A 247 1.73 14.12 -3.10
N THR A 248 2.31 12.95 -2.88
CA THR A 248 3.73 12.79 -2.51
C THR A 248 4.46 12.03 -3.62
N ALA A 249 5.42 12.64 -4.28
CA ALA A 249 6.25 12.06 -5.33
C ALA A 249 7.74 12.22 -5.00
N ILE A 250 8.41 11.12 -4.69
CA ILE A 250 9.83 11.11 -4.31
C ILE A 250 10.59 10.15 -5.22
N GLY A 251 11.46 10.67 -6.07
CA GLY A 251 12.26 9.91 -7.02
C GLY A 251 12.40 10.59 -8.38
N ASN A 252 13.19 9.98 -9.27
CA ASN A 252 13.37 10.45 -10.63
C ASN A 252 12.13 10.09 -11.48
N GLN A 253 11.52 11.12 -12.09
CA GLN A 253 10.36 11.02 -12.97
C GLN A 253 9.15 10.30 -12.32
N THR A 254 9.02 10.44 -11.01
CA THR A 254 7.90 9.90 -10.23
C THR A 254 6.63 10.70 -10.50
N MET A 255 5.49 10.02 -10.72
CA MET A 255 4.21 10.63 -11.10
C MET A 255 4.30 11.61 -12.29
N TYR A 256 5.21 11.34 -13.23
CA TYR A 256 5.49 12.25 -14.35
C TYR A 256 4.27 12.51 -15.25
N SER A 257 3.28 11.60 -15.31
CA SER A 257 2.07 11.77 -16.14
C SER A 257 0.83 12.23 -15.36
N ALA A 258 0.93 12.54 -14.07
CA ALA A 258 -0.22 12.88 -13.24
C ALA A 258 -0.80 14.24 -13.66
N THR A 259 -2.12 14.29 -13.88
CA THR A 259 -2.84 15.48 -14.35
C THR A 259 -3.80 16.07 -13.30
N THR A 260 -4.73 15.27 -12.80
CA THR A 260 -5.76 15.71 -11.84
C THR A 260 -5.90 14.80 -10.63
N GLY A 261 -5.11 13.72 -10.57
CA GLY A 261 -5.11 12.78 -9.46
C GLY A 261 -4.68 13.44 -8.14
N SER A 262 -5.42 13.15 -7.07
CA SER A 262 -5.18 13.68 -5.71
C SER A 262 -4.92 12.56 -4.72
N ALA A 263 -4.25 12.90 -3.61
CA ALA A 263 -3.95 11.99 -2.50
C ALA A 263 -3.17 10.73 -2.90
N ASN A 264 -2.26 10.84 -3.88
CA ASN A 264 -1.42 9.73 -4.30
C ASN A 264 -0.04 9.78 -3.64
N THR A 265 0.51 8.61 -3.29
CA THR A 265 1.88 8.47 -2.76
C THR A 265 2.71 7.64 -3.73
N ALA A 266 3.79 8.20 -4.24
CA ALA A 266 4.71 7.57 -5.16
C ALA A 266 6.16 7.74 -4.67
N VAL A 267 6.86 6.63 -4.45
CA VAL A 267 8.25 6.62 -3.99
C VAL A 267 9.06 5.64 -4.83
N GLY A 268 10.02 6.14 -5.59
CA GLY A 268 10.88 5.36 -6.47
C GLY A 268 10.96 5.92 -7.89
N HIS A 269 12.01 5.52 -8.62
CA HIS A 269 12.19 5.91 -10.02
C HIS A 269 11.02 5.40 -10.87
N LEU A 270 10.38 6.33 -11.60
CA LEU A 270 9.21 6.07 -12.45
C LEU A 270 8.02 5.40 -11.72
N ALA A 271 7.91 5.57 -10.40
CA ALA A 271 6.75 5.12 -9.65
C ALA A 271 5.50 5.95 -10.03
N LEU A 272 4.36 5.28 -10.20
CA LEU A 272 3.08 5.81 -10.68
C LEU A 272 3.22 6.63 -11.97
N LEU A 273 4.17 6.29 -12.85
CA LEU A 273 4.42 6.98 -14.11
C LEU A 273 3.17 7.10 -14.98
N SER A 274 2.33 6.07 -15.01
CA SER A 274 1.15 6.00 -15.88
C SER A 274 -0.11 6.60 -15.26
N LEU A 275 -0.05 7.03 -13.99
CA LEU A 275 -1.17 7.66 -13.31
C LEU A 275 -1.47 9.02 -13.94
N THR A 276 -2.73 9.29 -14.29
CA THR A 276 -3.18 10.58 -14.86
C THR A 276 -4.20 11.25 -13.94
N SER A 277 -5.39 10.70 -13.78
CA SER A 277 -6.49 11.30 -12.99
C SER A 277 -6.92 10.47 -11.78
N GLY A 278 -6.30 9.32 -11.55
CA GLY A 278 -6.61 8.43 -10.43
C GLY A 278 -6.25 9.02 -9.07
N ASN A 279 -7.04 8.66 -8.04
CA ASN A 279 -6.93 9.19 -6.68
C ASN A 279 -6.60 8.09 -5.67
N ASN A 280 -5.97 8.46 -4.56
CA ASN A 280 -5.73 7.57 -3.42
C ASN A 280 -4.86 6.35 -3.77
N ASN A 281 -3.92 6.48 -4.71
CA ASN A 281 -3.05 5.37 -5.12
C ASN A 281 -1.71 5.45 -4.39
N THR A 282 -1.18 4.28 -4.06
CA THR A 282 0.16 4.14 -3.45
C THR A 282 1.05 3.31 -4.37
N GLY A 283 2.17 3.85 -4.82
CA GLY A 283 3.19 3.16 -5.60
C GLY A 283 4.55 3.30 -4.93
N ILE A 284 5.05 2.24 -4.31
CA ILE A 284 6.34 2.26 -3.61
C ILE A 284 7.25 1.20 -4.22
N GLY A 285 8.34 1.65 -4.85
CA GLY A 285 9.29 0.81 -5.57
C GLY A 285 9.62 1.39 -6.94
N ARG A 286 10.80 1.03 -7.47
CA ARG A 286 11.17 1.37 -8.85
C ARG A 286 10.16 0.72 -9.81
N TYR A 287 9.55 1.50 -10.70
CA TYR A 287 8.47 1.09 -11.60
C TYR A 287 7.18 0.57 -10.93
N ALA A 288 6.95 0.84 -9.63
CA ALA A 288 5.67 0.52 -9.00
C ALA A 288 4.56 1.39 -9.62
N ASN A 289 3.55 0.81 -10.26
CA ASN A 289 2.66 1.54 -11.17
C ASN A 289 1.19 1.07 -11.12
N VAL A 290 0.35 1.72 -11.91
CA VAL A 290 -1.03 1.33 -12.24
C VAL A 290 -1.13 1.05 -13.74
N SER A 291 -1.91 0.04 -14.13
CA SER A 291 -2.05 -0.35 -15.54
C SER A 291 -2.89 0.65 -16.36
N THR A 292 -3.70 1.47 -15.70
CA THR A 292 -4.44 2.57 -16.32
C THR A 292 -4.36 3.81 -15.43
N GLY A 293 -4.36 5.00 -16.05
CA GLY A 293 -4.14 6.25 -15.33
C GLY A 293 -5.31 6.71 -14.45
N THR A 294 -6.44 6.01 -14.47
CA THR A 294 -7.68 6.38 -13.79
C THR A 294 -7.99 5.51 -12.58
N LEU A 295 -7.15 4.52 -12.26
CA LEU A 295 -7.39 3.65 -11.11
C LEU A 295 -7.41 4.45 -9.81
N THR A 296 -8.23 4.00 -8.87
CA THR A 296 -8.39 4.66 -7.58
C THR A 296 -8.23 3.64 -6.45
N ASN A 297 -7.66 4.06 -5.32
CA ASN A 297 -7.46 3.18 -4.17
C ASN A 297 -6.65 1.92 -4.55
N ALA A 298 -5.65 2.08 -5.41
CA ALA A 298 -4.76 1.01 -5.84
C ALA A 298 -3.40 1.11 -5.11
N THR A 299 -2.91 -0.01 -4.57
CA THR A 299 -1.62 -0.06 -3.87
C THR A 299 -0.67 -1.03 -4.56
N ALA A 300 0.41 -0.53 -5.15
CA ALA A 300 1.50 -1.29 -5.73
C ALA A 300 2.75 -1.17 -4.84
N LEU A 301 3.20 -2.28 -4.25
CA LEU A 301 4.38 -2.29 -3.39
C LEU A 301 5.43 -3.25 -3.96
N GLY A 302 6.62 -2.75 -4.29
CA GLY A 302 7.77 -3.52 -4.77
C GLY A 302 8.27 -3.09 -6.14
N TYR A 303 9.45 -3.59 -6.52
CA TYR A 303 10.01 -3.37 -7.86
C TYR A 303 9.04 -3.88 -8.92
N ASN A 304 8.63 -2.97 -9.81
CA ASN A 304 7.78 -3.27 -10.96
C ASN A 304 6.44 -3.92 -10.60
N ALA A 305 5.91 -3.64 -9.41
CA ALA A 305 4.54 -4.01 -9.07
C ALA A 305 3.57 -3.13 -9.87
N SER A 306 2.64 -3.69 -10.63
CA SER A 306 1.65 -2.90 -11.39
C SER A 306 0.24 -3.32 -11.02
N VAL A 307 -0.64 -2.44 -10.53
CA VAL A 307 -2.04 -2.79 -10.18
C VAL A 307 -2.98 -2.56 -11.36
N ASN A 308 -3.95 -3.45 -11.57
CA ASN A 308 -4.80 -3.47 -12.77
C ASN A 308 -6.31 -3.20 -12.56
N ALA A 309 -6.73 -2.91 -11.34
CA ALA A 309 -8.09 -2.51 -10.99
C ALA A 309 -8.09 -1.59 -9.75
N SER A 310 -9.19 -0.85 -9.55
CA SER A 310 -9.38 -0.04 -8.34
C SER A 310 -9.59 -0.93 -7.11
N ASN A 311 -9.40 -0.38 -5.92
CA ASN A 311 -9.59 -1.09 -4.63
C ASN A 311 -8.76 -2.37 -4.50
N LYS A 312 -7.56 -2.39 -5.07
CA LYS A 312 -6.69 -3.56 -5.11
C LYS A 312 -5.31 -3.26 -4.56
N VAL A 313 -4.80 -4.18 -3.75
CA VAL A 313 -3.42 -4.20 -3.27
C VAL A 313 -2.64 -5.28 -4.01
N ARG A 314 -1.46 -4.95 -4.53
CA ARG A 314 -0.49 -5.87 -5.13
C ARG A 314 0.85 -5.76 -4.42
N LEU A 315 1.33 -6.90 -3.93
CA LEU A 315 2.62 -7.05 -3.26
C LEU A 315 3.60 -7.74 -4.23
N GLY A 316 4.50 -6.97 -4.80
CA GLY A 316 5.52 -7.36 -5.76
C GLY A 316 5.00 -7.54 -7.19
N ASN A 317 5.83 -8.16 -8.02
CA ASN A 317 5.61 -8.34 -9.45
C ASN A 317 5.33 -9.82 -9.80
N SER A 318 5.19 -10.13 -11.09
CA SER A 318 4.88 -11.49 -11.55
C SER A 318 5.98 -12.54 -11.28
N SER A 319 7.18 -12.14 -10.86
CA SER A 319 8.26 -13.04 -10.46
C SER A 319 8.16 -13.51 -9.00
N ILE A 320 7.31 -12.90 -8.16
CA ILE A 320 7.19 -13.28 -6.75
C ILE A 320 6.84 -14.77 -6.60
N THR A 321 7.53 -15.46 -5.70
CA THR A 321 7.36 -16.90 -5.41
C THR A 321 6.81 -17.16 -4.02
N VAL A 322 7.11 -16.29 -3.05
CA VAL A 322 6.68 -16.43 -1.66
C VAL A 322 6.32 -15.05 -1.10
N VAL A 323 5.24 -15.00 -0.33
CA VAL A 323 4.88 -13.87 0.54
C VAL A 323 4.84 -14.41 1.97
N GLU A 324 5.79 -14.02 2.80
CA GLU A 324 5.96 -14.57 4.15
C GLU A 324 5.56 -13.56 5.23
N GLY A 325 4.94 -14.07 6.28
CA GLY A 325 4.67 -13.37 7.53
C GLY A 325 4.76 -14.34 8.70
N GLN A 326 5.30 -13.89 9.83
CA GLN A 326 5.43 -14.74 11.02
C GLN A 326 4.07 -15.08 11.65
N VAL A 327 3.07 -14.21 11.46
CA VAL A 327 1.72 -14.34 12.01
C VAL A 327 0.70 -14.50 10.88
N PRO A 328 -0.38 -15.28 11.08
CA PRO A 328 -1.45 -15.41 10.09
C PRO A 328 -2.17 -14.08 9.81
N TYR A 329 -2.73 -13.95 8.60
CA TYR A 329 -3.66 -12.87 8.29
C TYR A 329 -4.99 -13.06 9.03
N THR A 330 -5.48 -12.00 9.65
CA THR A 330 -6.79 -11.97 10.31
C THR A 330 -7.73 -11.02 9.58
N SER A 331 -8.97 -11.45 9.34
CA SER A 331 -10.05 -10.59 8.84
C SER A 331 -11.01 -10.25 9.97
N PRO A 332 -11.43 -8.97 10.16
CA PRO A 332 -12.45 -8.62 11.14
C PRO A 332 -13.75 -9.40 10.92
N SER A 333 -14.26 -10.07 11.95
CA SER A 333 -15.44 -10.96 11.87
C SER A 333 -16.33 -10.88 13.13
N ASP A 334 -16.30 -9.73 13.80
CA ASP A 334 -17.05 -9.48 15.04
C ASP A 334 -18.56 -9.35 14.75
N ALA A 335 -19.39 -9.97 15.60
CA ALA A 335 -20.85 -9.94 15.45
C ALA A 335 -21.43 -8.52 15.44
N ARG A 336 -20.80 -7.55 16.11
CA ARG A 336 -21.21 -6.14 16.11
C ARG A 336 -21.21 -5.50 14.72
N PHE A 337 -20.42 -6.06 13.79
CA PHE A 337 -20.28 -5.55 12.43
C PHE A 337 -20.92 -6.47 11.38
N LYS A 338 -21.74 -7.44 11.81
CA LYS A 338 -22.51 -8.33 10.93
C LYS A 338 -24.00 -7.99 11.01
N ARG A 339 -24.70 -8.19 9.90
CA ARG A 339 -26.16 -8.03 9.76
C ARG A 339 -26.67 -9.22 8.95
N ASP A 340 -27.97 -9.50 9.05
CA ASP A 340 -28.65 -10.50 8.22
C ASP A 340 -27.96 -11.88 8.28
N VAL A 341 -27.66 -12.34 9.49
CA VAL A 341 -26.95 -13.60 9.72
C VAL A 341 -27.94 -14.76 9.62
N GLU A 342 -27.78 -15.58 8.58
CA GLU A 342 -28.63 -16.73 8.26
C GLU A 342 -27.78 -18.01 8.09
N GLU A 343 -28.42 -19.19 8.16
CA GLU A 343 -27.75 -20.50 8.02
C GLU A 343 -27.74 -21.03 6.57
N ASP A 344 -28.12 -20.19 5.59
CA ASP A 344 -28.03 -20.50 4.16
C ASP A 344 -26.56 -20.44 3.70
N VAL A 345 -25.89 -21.59 3.76
CA VAL A 345 -24.46 -21.73 3.48
C VAL A 345 -24.25 -22.84 2.46
N LEU A 346 -23.46 -22.56 1.43
CA LEU A 346 -23.02 -23.56 0.45
C LEU A 346 -22.32 -24.74 1.13
N GLY A 347 -22.70 -25.95 0.77
CA GLY A 347 -22.17 -27.19 1.36
C GLY A 347 -21.72 -28.20 0.32
N LEU A 348 -22.12 -29.45 0.50
CA LEU A 348 -21.73 -30.61 -0.28
C LEU A 348 -22.07 -30.44 -1.77
N ASP A 349 -23.21 -29.83 -2.11
CA ASP A 349 -23.63 -29.58 -3.49
C ASP A 349 -22.59 -28.76 -4.27
N LEU A 350 -22.01 -27.71 -3.65
CA LEU A 350 -20.94 -26.95 -4.28
C LEU A 350 -19.67 -27.80 -4.42
N ILE A 351 -19.25 -28.45 -3.33
CA ILE A 351 -17.98 -29.19 -3.27
C ILE A 351 -17.91 -30.30 -4.33
N LEU A 352 -19.02 -30.99 -4.58
CA LEU A 352 -19.09 -32.05 -5.58
C LEU A 352 -19.02 -31.53 -7.03
N LYS A 353 -19.36 -30.26 -7.28
CA LYS A 353 -19.27 -29.62 -8.61
C LYS A 353 -17.88 -29.07 -8.93
N LEU A 354 -17.02 -28.90 -7.93
CA LEU A 354 -15.67 -28.34 -8.14
C LEU A 354 -14.76 -29.36 -8.83
N ARG A 355 -14.02 -28.89 -9.85
CA ARG A 355 -13.07 -29.71 -10.61
C ARG A 355 -11.62 -29.32 -10.31
N PRO A 356 -10.87 -30.11 -9.53
CA PRO A 356 -9.44 -29.86 -9.32
C PRO A 356 -8.64 -30.04 -10.62
N VAL A 357 -7.70 -29.14 -10.88
CA VAL A 357 -6.82 -29.17 -12.06
C VAL A 357 -5.36 -29.00 -11.68
N SER A 358 -4.46 -29.52 -12.51
CA SER A 358 -3.03 -29.18 -12.50
C SER A 358 -2.72 -28.25 -13.66
N TYR A 359 -1.99 -27.17 -13.41
CA TYR A 359 -1.61 -26.21 -14.45
C TYR A 359 -0.23 -25.59 -14.19
N ALA A 360 0.32 -24.97 -15.24
CA ALA A 360 1.50 -24.13 -15.21
C ALA A 360 1.04 -22.68 -15.38
N PHE A 361 1.32 -21.81 -14.40
CA PHE A 361 0.86 -20.41 -14.46
C PHE A 361 1.77 -19.60 -15.40
N ASP A 362 1.21 -19.06 -16.48
CA ASP A 362 1.96 -18.22 -17.42
C ASP A 362 2.20 -16.82 -16.85
N ARG A 363 3.33 -16.67 -16.18
CA ARG A 363 3.76 -15.41 -15.54
C ARG A 363 4.04 -14.32 -16.56
N LEU A 364 4.51 -14.66 -17.76
CA LEU A 364 4.81 -13.67 -18.81
C LEU A 364 3.53 -13.10 -19.40
N ALA A 365 2.55 -13.97 -19.71
CA ALA A 365 1.24 -13.52 -20.16
C ALA A 365 0.56 -12.66 -19.10
N PHE A 366 0.65 -13.05 -17.82
CA PHE A 366 0.09 -12.27 -16.73
C PHE A 366 0.77 -10.90 -16.56
N ALA A 367 2.10 -10.84 -16.56
CA ALA A 367 2.87 -9.60 -16.47
C ALA A 367 2.45 -8.60 -17.57
N LYS A 368 2.30 -9.08 -18.80
CA LYS A 368 1.82 -8.27 -19.93
C LYS A 368 0.38 -7.79 -19.72
N HIS A 369 -0.50 -8.67 -19.23
CA HIS A 369 -1.90 -8.32 -18.96
C HIS A 369 -2.01 -7.20 -17.92
N VAL A 370 -1.20 -7.24 -16.87
CA VAL A 370 -1.19 -6.20 -15.82
C VAL A 370 -0.30 -5.00 -16.17
N LYS A 371 0.30 -4.98 -17.37
CA LYS A 371 1.22 -3.94 -17.85
C LYS A 371 2.43 -3.71 -16.95
N GLU A 372 2.99 -4.79 -16.40
CA GLU A 372 4.35 -4.75 -15.85
C GLU A 372 5.36 -4.52 -16.98
N ASP A 373 6.48 -3.86 -16.66
CA ASP A 373 7.62 -3.82 -17.57
C ASP A 373 8.27 -5.21 -17.65
N VAL A 374 8.28 -5.81 -18.83
CA VAL A 374 8.83 -7.16 -19.04
C VAL A 374 10.19 -7.14 -19.70
N GLU A 375 10.67 -5.97 -20.14
CA GLU A 375 11.90 -5.84 -20.92
C GLU A 375 13.09 -6.43 -20.14
N GLY A 376 13.74 -7.44 -20.73
CA GLY A 376 14.88 -8.12 -20.14
C GLY A 376 14.54 -9.19 -19.09
N ARG A 377 13.25 -9.45 -18.83
CA ARG A 377 12.76 -10.44 -17.85
C ARG A 377 11.98 -11.58 -18.50
N GLU A 378 11.81 -11.60 -19.82
CA GLU A 378 10.95 -12.57 -20.50
C GLU A 378 11.43 -14.01 -20.32
N SER A 379 12.75 -14.24 -20.33
CA SER A 379 13.35 -15.56 -20.12
C SER A 379 13.11 -16.07 -18.70
N GLU A 380 13.32 -15.22 -17.69
CA GLU A 380 13.09 -15.51 -16.28
C GLU A 380 11.63 -15.89 -16.03
N LEU A 381 10.70 -15.05 -16.51
CA LEU A 381 9.26 -15.28 -16.35
C LEU A 381 8.83 -16.58 -17.04
N THR A 382 9.32 -16.85 -18.25
CA THR A 382 9.03 -18.08 -18.99
C THR A 382 9.55 -19.32 -18.28
N GLN A 383 10.74 -19.25 -17.67
CA GLN A 383 11.31 -20.35 -16.89
C GLN A 383 10.49 -20.59 -15.61
N ALA A 384 10.11 -19.53 -14.90
CA ALA A 384 9.31 -19.61 -13.68
C ALA A 384 7.88 -20.17 -13.92
N SER A 385 7.32 -19.95 -15.12
CA SER A 385 6.03 -20.53 -15.54
C SER A 385 6.03 -22.06 -15.61
N ARG A 386 7.19 -22.74 -15.62
CA ARG A 386 7.27 -24.22 -15.71
C ARG A 386 6.87 -24.94 -14.42
N THR A 387 6.67 -24.20 -13.33
CA THR A 387 6.29 -24.77 -12.04
C THR A 387 4.86 -25.30 -12.10
N ARG A 388 4.69 -26.60 -11.89
CA ARG A 388 3.37 -27.23 -11.83
C ARG A 388 2.69 -26.89 -10.51
N THR A 389 1.47 -26.37 -10.61
CA THR A 389 0.60 -25.99 -9.49
C THR A 389 -0.70 -26.79 -9.56
N VAL A 390 -1.34 -27.01 -8.42
CA VAL A 390 -2.66 -27.65 -8.31
C VAL A 390 -3.66 -26.62 -7.77
N GLY A 391 -4.86 -26.58 -8.34
CA GLY A 391 -5.89 -25.63 -7.92
C GLY A 391 -7.18 -25.75 -8.74
N PHE A 392 -7.93 -24.66 -8.82
CA PHE A 392 -9.16 -24.55 -9.62
C PHE A 392 -9.06 -23.43 -10.66
N LEU A 393 -9.87 -23.52 -11.71
CA LEU A 393 -10.08 -22.40 -12.64
C LEU A 393 -11.20 -21.51 -12.12
N ALA A 394 -10.92 -20.22 -11.92
CA ALA A 394 -11.84 -19.29 -11.28
C ALA A 394 -13.20 -19.18 -11.99
N GLN A 395 -13.21 -19.23 -13.33
CA GLN A 395 -14.43 -19.20 -14.13
C GLN A 395 -15.28 -20.47 -13.96
N GLU A 396 -14.65 -21.64 -13.78
CA GLU A 396 -15.38 -22.88 -13.52
C GLU A 396 -16.02 -22.83 -12.13
N VAL A 397 -15.29 -22.32 -11.13
CA VAL A 397 -15.83 -22.12 -9.76
C VAL A 397 -17.02 -21.15 -9.79
N GLU A 398 -16.91 -20.04 -10.51
CA GLU A 398 -18.01 -19.09 -10.66
C GLU A 398 -19.26 -19.76 -11.28
N GLY A 399 -19.06 -20.59 -12.31
CA GLY A 399 -20.12 -21.40 -12.91
C GLY A 399 -20.77 -22.35 -11.91
N SER A 400 -19.97 -23.10 -11.15
CA SER A 400 -20.47 -24.03 -10.12
C SER A 400 -21.27 -23.31 -9.05
N VAL A 401 -20.84 -22.13 -8.59
CA VAL A 401 -21.61 -21.32 -7.62
C VAL A 401 -22.96 -20.91 -8.21
N LYS A 402 -22.99 -20.43 -9.47
CA LYS A 402 -24.25 -20.03 -10.13
C LYS A 402 -25.24 -21.19 -10.27
N GLU A 403 -24.76 -22.40 -10.53
CA GLU A 403 -25.60 -23.60 -10.62
C GLU A 403 -26.26 -24.02 -9.30
N THR A 404 -25.72 -23.58 -8.15
CA THR A 404 -26.37 -23.82 -6.85
C THR A 404 -27.56 -22.90 -6.59
N GLY A 405 -27.72 -21.82 -7.39
CA GLY A 405 -28.74 -20.79 -7.16
C GLY A 405 -28.37 -19.76 -6.09
N PHE A 406 -27.16 -19.84 -5.51
CA PHE A 406 -26.69 -18.91 -4.48
C PHE A 406 -26.35 -17.53 -5.07
N ALA A 407 -26.88 -16.46 -4.47
CA ALA A 407 -26.98 -15.14 -5.11
C ALA A 407 -25.63 -14.41 -5.32
N ALA A 408 -24.63 -14.68 -4.48
CA ALA A 408 -23.24 -14.25 -4.67
C ALA A 408 -22.34 -14.90 -3.60
N PHE A 409 -21.11 -15.29 -3.96
CA PHE A 409 -20.15 -15.86 -3.02
C PHE A 409 -18.77 -15.23 -3.22
N ASP A 410 -18.10 -14.83 -2.13
CA ASP A 410 -16.86 -14.04 -2.13
C ASP A 410 -15.59 -14.87 -2.41
N VAL A 411 -15.73 -16.16 -2.70
CA VAL A 411 -14.64 -17.03 -3.12
C VAL A 411 -14.01 -16.59 -4.45
N VAL A 412 -14.82 -16.07 -5.38
CA VAL A 412 -14.35 -15.69 -6.72
C VAL A 412 -14.30 -14.17 -6.85
N HIS A 413 -13.10 -13.65 -7.13
CA HIS A 413 -12.97 -12.29 -7.62
C HIS A 413 -13.33 -12.26 -9.10
N VAL A 414 -14.46 -11.67 -9.44
CA VAL A 414 -14.91 -11.46 -10.82
C VAL A 414 -14.37 -10.12 -11.32
N PRO A 415 -13.76 -10.05 -12.52
CA PRO A 415 -13.23 -8.81 -13.08
C PRO A 415 -14.28 -7.70 -13.20
N ASP A 416 -14.00 -6.52 -12.63
CA ASP A 416 -14.85 -5.33 -12.77
C ASP A 416 -14.67 -4.60 -14.13
N GLY A 417 -13.80 -5.12 -15.00
CA GLY A 417 -13.50 -4.53 -16.29
C GLY A 417 -12.44 -5.30 -17.08
N PRO A 418 -12.12 -4.84 -18.30
CA PRO A 418 -11.27 -5.59 -19.24
C PRO A 418 -9.79 -5.68 -18.81
N THR A 419 -9.35 -4.81 -17.91
CA THR A 419 -7.98 -4.82 -17.37
C THR A 419 -7.86 -5.65 -16.11
N ASP A 420 -8.97 -6.01 -15.47
CA ASP A 420 -8.99 -6.82 -14.27
C ASP A 420 -8.95 -8.32 -14.64
N ASN A 421 -8.54 -9.17 -13.70
CA ASN A 421 -8.37 -10.60 -13.89
C ASN A 421 -9.12 -11.38 -12.82
N TYR A 422 -9.62 -12.57 -13.17
CA TYR A 422 -10.22 -13.47 -12.20
C TYR A 422 -9.23 -13.86 -11.11
N GLY A 423 -9.73 -14.11 -9.90
CA GLY A 423 -8.95 -14.60 -8.77
C GLY A 423 -9.78 -15.51 -7.85
N LEU A 424 -9.10 -16.30 -7.03
CA LEU A 424 -9.72 -17.18 -6.04
C LEU A 424 -9.19 -16.90 -4.64
N ALA A 425 -10.11 -16.74 -3.69
CA ALA A 425 -9.82 -16.65 -2.26
C ALA A 425 -9.89 -18.04 -1.63
N TYR A 426 -8.79 -18.81 -1.70
CA TYR A 426 -8.77 -20.20 -1.23
C TYR A 426 -9.21 -20.40 0.23
N ALA A 427 -8.96 -19.41 1.10
CA ALA A 427 -9.41 -19.46 2.50
C ALA A 427 -10.93 -19.49 2.66
N GLN A 428 -11.69 -18.93 1.71
CA GLN A 428 -13.15 -18.87 1.79
C GLN A 428 -13.83 -20.22 1.48
N PHE A 429 -13.10 -21.20 0.94
CA PHE A 429 -13.62 -22.57 0.79
C PHE A 429 -13.72 -23.33 2.11
N VAL A 430 -13.09 -22.85 3.19
CA VAL A 430 -13.13 -23.54 4.49
C VAL A 430 -14.55 -23.64 5.03
N VAL A 431 -15.37 -22.59 4.87
CA VAL A 431 -16.75 -22.59 5.38
C VAL A 431 -17.63 -23.59 4.62
N PRO A 432 -17.63 -23.65 3.27
CA PRO A 432 -18.33 -24.70 2.55
C PRO A 432 -17.84 -26.11 2.83
N LEU A 433 -16.54 -26.30 3.07
CA LEU A 433 -16.01 -27.60 3.47
C LEU A 433 -16.54 -28.05 4.83
N VAL A 434 -16.67 -27.13 5.80
CA VAL A 434 -17.28 -27.42 7.10
C VAL A 434 -18.74 -27.84 6.91
N LYS A 435 -19.52 -27.08 6.11
CA LYS A 435 -20.92 -27.40 5.84
C LYS A 435 -21.09 -28.74 5.11
N ALA A 436 -20.25 -29.02 4.12
CA ALA A 436 -20.23 -30.29 3.41
C ALA A 436 -19.94 -31.49 4.34
N VAL A 437 -19.02 -31.33 5.29
CA VAL A 437 -18.74 -32.38 6.29
C VAL A 437 -19.93 -32.60 7.23
N GLN A 438 -20.63 -31.53 7.62
CA GLN A 438 -21.85 -31.64 8.43
C GLN A 438 -22.96 -32.39 7.67
N GLU A 439 -23.16 -32.08 6.40
CA GLU A 439 -24.14 -32.74 5.53
C GLU A 439 -23.79 -34.21 5.30
N LEU A 440 -22.53 -34.51 4.96
CA LEU A 440 -22.05 -35.89 4.84
C LEU A 440 -22.20 -36.68 6.14
N HIS A 441 -21.99 -36.05 7.30
CA HIS A 441 -22.20 -36.70 8.59
C HIS A 441 -23.69 -37.06 8.77
N ALA A 442 -24.60 -36.14 8.47
CA ALA A 442 -26.04 -36.38 8.56
C ALA A 442 -26.50 -37.51 7.62
N GLU A 443 -26.03 -37.53 6.38
CA GLU A 443 -26.31 -38.62 5.43
C GLU A 443 -25.80 -39.98 5.93
N ASN A 444 -24.60 -40.01 6.53
CA ASN A 444 -24.05 -41.23 7.10
C ASN A 444 -24.85 -41.75 8.30
N GLU A 445 -25.36 -40.88 9.17
CA GLU A 445 -26.23 -41.30 10.27
C GLU A 445 -27.57 -41.83 9.74
N ALA A 446 -28.18 -41.17 8.75
CA ALA A 446 -29.40 -41.65 8.11
C ALA A 446 -29.21 -43.03 7.45
N LEU A 447 -28.09 -43.26 6.76
CA LEU A 447 -27.77 -44.56 6.16
C LEU A 447 -27.56 -45.65 7.22
N LYS A 448 -26.98 -45.33 8.38
CA LYS A 448 -26.85 -46.29 9.49
C LYS A 448 -28.22 -46.70 10.04
N GLU A 449 -29.11 -45.73 10.26
CA GLU A 449 -30.47 -46.00 10.71
C GLU A 449 -31.25 -46.87 9.71
N GLU A 450 -31.13 -46.58 8.40
CA GLU A 450 -31.76 -47.39 7.35
C GLU A 450 -31.20 -48.83 7.34
N LEU A 451 -29.89 -49.00 7.49
CA LEU A 451 -29.25 -50.31 7.58
C LEU A 451 -29.72 -51.09 8.81
N GLU A 452 -29.89 -50.44 9.96
CA GLU A 452 -30.46 -51.09 11.16
C GLU A 452 -31.92 -51.50 10.95
N ALA A 453 -32.74 -50.64 10.34
CA ALA A 453 -34.13 -50.95 10.02
C ALA A 453 -34.26 -52.12 9.04
N LEU A 454 -33.42 -52.16 8.00
CA LEU A 454 -33.34 -53.27 7.05
C LEU A 454 -32.90 -54.56 7.73
N ARG A 455 -31.90 -54.49 8.62
CA ARG A 455 -31.44 -55.66 9.41
C ARG A 455 -32.55 -56.21 10.30
N ASN A 456 -33.29 -55.36 10.99
CA ASN A 456 -34.42 -55.77 11.82
C ASN A 456 -35.53 -56.41 10.97
N THR A 457 -35.89 -55.80 9.84
CA THR A 457 -36.90 -56.33 8.91
C THR A 457 -36.49 -57.70 8.34
N LEU A 458 -35.21 -57.87 8.02
CA LEU A 458 -34.69 -59.15 7.51
C LEU A 458 -34.74 -60.23 8.61
N SER A 459 -34.33 -59.88 9.83
CA SER A 459 -34.42 -60.77 11.00
C SER A 459 -35.86 -61.25 11.22
N ASP A 460 -36.84 -60.34 11.15
CA ASP A 460 -38.26 -60.68 11.31
C ASP A 460 -38.77 -61.61 10.20
N ARG A 461 -38.34 -61.40 8.95
CA ARG A 461 -38.69 -62.28 7.82
C ARG A 461 -38.07 -63.66 7.94
N VAL A 462 -36.83 -63.77 8.41
CA VAL A 462 -36.18 -65.05 8.70
C VAL A 462 -36.97 -65.78 9.79
N ALA A 463 -37.34 -65.10 10.88
CA ALA A 463 -38.16 -65.68 11.94
C ALA A 463 -39.55 -66.13 11.44
N GLN A 464 -40.18 -65.37 10.53
CA GLN A 464 -41.44 -65.77 9.89
C GLN A 464 -41.29 -67.01 9.00
N LEU A 465 -40.18 -67.12 8.24
CA LEU A 465 -39.90 -68.30 7.41
C LEU A 465 -39.64 -69.54 8.28
N GLU A 466 -38.87 -69.40 9.35
CA GLU A 466 -38.64 -70.45 10.35
C GLU A 466 -39.94 -70.88 11.06
N GLY A 467 -40.83 -69.93 11.36
CA GLY A 467 -42.15 -70.21 11.95
C GLY A 467 -43.19 -70.78 10.98
N SER A 468 -43.03 -70.57 9.66
CA SER A 468 -44.01 -70.98 8.63
C SER A 468 -43.96 -72.45 8.21
N GLY A 469 -43.04 -73.25 8.74
CA GLY A 469 -43.06 -74.70 8.58
C GLY A 469 -42.93 -75.22 7.14
N ARG A 470 -42.43 -74.42 6.19
CA ARG A 470 -41.98 -74.91 4.86
C ARG A 470 -40.48 -75.21 4.91
N ILE A 471 -40.11 -76.18 5.75
CA ILE A 471 -38.83 -76.86 5.57
C ILE A 471 -39.02 -77.86 4.44
N ASP A 472 -38.33 -77.64 3.33
CA ASP A 472 -38.21 -78.58 2.24
C ASP A 472 -37.66 -79.91 2.77
N ARG A 473 -38.53 -80.92 2.92
CA ARG A 473 -38.20 -82.25 3.46
C ARG A 473 -37.48 -83.15 2.44
N SER A 474 -36.94 -82.60 1.35
CA SER A 474 -36.30 -83.36 0.28
C SER A 474 -34.77 -83.44 0.37
N THR A 475 -34.13 -82.64 1.23
CA THR A 475 -32.69 -82.76 1.45
C THR A 475 -32.47 -83.76 2.58
N GLY A 476 -31.78 -84.87 2.29
CA GLY A 476 -31.52 -85.97 3.23
C GLY A 476 -30.63 -85.62 4.43
N GLN A 477 -30.76 -84.42 5.01
CA GLN A 477 -30.11 -83.99 6.24
C GLN A 477 -30.97 -84.34 7.46
N LEU A 478 -30.29 -84.75 8.53
CA LEU A 478 -30.89 -84.97 9.84
C LEU A 478 -31.21 -83.60 10.45
N LEU A 479 -32.45 -83.35 10.86
CA LEU A 479 -32.80 -82.11 11.56
C LEU A 479 -32.76 -82.36 13.05
N VAL A 480 -31.91 -81.61 13.74
CA VAL A 480 -31.64 -81.78 15.16
C VAL A 480 -31.81 -80.44 15.85
N TYR A 481 -32.72 -80.39 16.82
CA TYR A 481 -32.96 -79.18 17.59
C TYR A 481 -32.89 -79.50 19.08
N PRO A 482 -32.21 -78.65 19.88
CA PRO A 482 -32.23 -78.79 21.34
C PRO A 482 -33.65 -78.56 21.84
N VAL A 483 -34.12 -79.39 22.78
CA VAL A 483 -35.39 -79.18 23.47
C VAL A 483 -35.10 -78.40 24.76
N PRO A 484 -35.44 -77.10 24.84
CA PRO A 484 -35.17 -76.33 26.04
C PRO A 484 -35.87 -76.94 27.25
N ALA A 485 -35.19 -76.96 28.40
CA ALA A 485 -35.69 -77.41 29.71
C ALA A 485 -35.80 -78.92 29.99
N ARG A 486 -35.24 -79.82 29.15
CA ARG A 486 -35.39 -81.29 29.35
C ARG A 486 -34.14 -82.16 29.17
N ASP A 487 -32.94 -81.59 29.09
CA ASP A 487 -31.70 -82.33 28.80
C ASP A 487 -31.87 -83.30 27.60
N GLN A 488 -32.60 -82.85 26.58
CA GLN A 488 -33.00 -83.67 25.44
C GLN A 488 -32.68 -82.99 24.12
N VAL A 489 -32.33 -83.80 23.14
CA VAL A 489 -32.19 -83.40 21.75
C VAL A 489 -33.25 -84.13 20.94
N ARG A 490 -34.11 -83.36 20.25
CA ARG A 490 -35.10 -83.92 19.35
C ARG A 490 -34.51 -84.07 17.97
N ILE A 491 -34.74 -85.23 17.38
CA ILE A 491 -34.20 -85.63 16.09
C ILE A 491 -35.38 -86.03 15.22
N ASP A 492 -35.62 -85.26 14.17
CA ASP A 492 -36.64 -85.58 13.18
C ASP A 492 -36.00 -86.40 12.05
N MET A 493 -36.63 -87.53 11.74
CA MET A 493 -36.11 -88.51 10.81
C MET A 493 -36.67 -88.27 9.41
N ASP A 494 -35.82 -88.48 8.41
CA ASP A 494 -36.27 -88.62 7.02
C ASP A 494 -37.26 -89.80 6.92
N GLN A 495 -38.33 -89.62 6.15
CA GLN A 495 -39.35 -90.65 5.91
C GLN A 495 -38.74 -91.97 5.43
N GLN A 496 -37.64 -91.92 4.68
CA GLN A 496 -36.95 -93.12 4.16
C GLN A 496 -36.27 -93.98 5.23
N LEU A 497 -36.05 -93.41 6.42
CA LEU A 497 -35.37 -94.08 7.54
C LEU A 497 -36.35 -94.70 8.55
N ILE A 498 -37.63 -94.34 8.49
CA ILE A 498 -38.66 -94.81 9.40
C ILE A 498 -38.82 -96.33 9.27
N GLY A 499 -38.87 -97.04 10.40
CA GLY A 499 -38.99 -98.50 10.46
C GLY A 499 -37.67 -99.27 10.41
N ARG A 500 -36.54 -98.60 10.16
CA ARG A 500 -35.21 -99.24 10.16
C ARG A 500 -34.60 -99.26 11.56
N SER A 501 -33.76 -100.26 11.83
CA SER A 501 -32.88 -100.26 12.99
C SER A 501 -31.68 -99.35 12.76
N ALA A 502 -31.22 -98.67 13.81
CA ALA A 502 -30.14 -97.71 13.72
C ALA A 502 -29.34 -97.60 15.02
N THR A 503 -28.14 -97.04 14.89
CA THR A 503 -27.30 -96.63 16.02
C THR A 503 -27.15 -95.12 15.98
N LEU A 504 -27.40 -94.48 17.12
CA LEU A 504 -27.23 -93.06 17.30
C LEU A 504 -26.03 -92.77 18.19
N GLU A 505 -25.14 -91.90 17.73
CA GLU A 505 -23.89 -91.54 18.41
C GLU A 505 -23.84 -90.03 18.60
N LEU A 506 -23.53 -89.58 19.81
CA LEU A 506 -23.18 -88.20 20.10
C LEU A 506 -21.66 -88.12 20.16
N ILE A 507 -21.08 -87.30 19.29
CA ILE A 507 -19.64 -87.13 19.14
C ILE A 507 -19.25 -85.74 19.65
N ASP A 508 -18.23 -85.67 20.50
CA ASP A 508 -17.68 -84.41 21.02
C ASP A 508 -16.84 -83.66 19.95
N PRO A 509 -16.39 -82.43 20.22
CA PRO A 509 -15.50 -81.69 19.31
C PRO A 509 -14.18 -82.40 18.99
N ASN A 510 -13.74 -83.33 19.84
CA ASN A 510 -12.49 -84.08 19.66
C ASN A 510 -12.69 -85.37 18.85
N GLY A 511 -13.91 -85.62 18.35
CA GLY A 511 -14.23 -86.81 17.57
C GLY A 511 -14.50 -88.06 18.40
N GLN A 512 -14.58 -87.96 19.73
CA GLN A 512 -14.89 -89.09 20.61
C GLN A 512 -16.40 -89.27 20.76
N CYS A 513 -16.87 -90.52 20.66
CA CYS A 513 -18.25 -90.88 20.94
C CYS A 513 -18.49 -90.83 22.45
N VAL A 514 -19.21 -89.80 22.89
CA VAL A 514 -19.52 -89.55 24.31
C VAL A 514 -20.83 -90.20 24.75
N GLN A 515 -21.70 -90.56 23.80
CA GLN A 515 -22.93 -91.29 24.09
C GLN A 515 -23.39 -92.09 22.87
N ARG A 516 -23.79 -93.35 23.08
CA ARG A 516 -24.33 -94.23 22.02
C ARG A 516 -25.65 -94.84 22.45
N ARG A 517 -26.62 -94.92 21.53
CA ARG A 517 -27.90 -95.59 21.72
C ARG A 517 -28.28 -96.42 20.50
N THR A 518 -28.60 -97.69 20.71
CA THR A 518 -29.14 -98.56 19.65
C THR A 518 -30.66 -98.46 19.63
N ILE A 519 -31.24 -98.33 18.44
CA ILE A 519 -32.67 -98.14 18.21
C ILE A 519 -33.16 -99.29 17.33
N ALA A 520 -34.14 -100.04 17.83
CA ALA A 520 -34.67 -101.20 17.12
C ALA A 520 -35.50 -100.81 15.88
N SER A 521 -36.22 -99.70 15.93
CA SER A 521 -37.01 -99.15 14.82
C SER A 521 -37.15 -97.64 14.97
N LEU A 522 -36.76 -96.88 13.94
CA LEU A 522 -36.88 -95.43 13.90
C LEU A 522 -38.34 -94.97 13.67
N GLY A 523 -38.83 -94.04 14.48
CA GLY A 523 -40.09 -93.32 14.24
C GLY A 523 -39.87 -92.02 13.47
N ALA A 524 -40.93 -91.26 13.20
CA ALA A 524 -40.84 -89.97 12.49
C ALA A 524 -40.02 -88.91 13.24
N SER A 525 -40.01 -88.98 14.57
CA SER A 525 -39.17 -88.16 15.45
C SER A 525 -38.79 -88.95 16.69
N MET A 526 -37.67 -88.61 17.32
CA MET A 526 -37.27 -89.18 18.61
C MET A 526 -36.54 -88.17 19.48
N ASP A 527 -36.62 -88.37 20.78
CA ASP A 527 -35.85 -87.62 21.76
C ASP A 527 -34.67 -88.46 22.28
N LEU A 528 -33.47 -87.93 22.15
CA LEU A 528 -32.27 -88.43 22.81
C LEU A 528 -32.11 -87.71 24.16
N GLN A 529 -32.20 -88.46 25.25
CA GLN A 529 -31.78 -87.99 26.57
C GLN A 529 -30.27 -87.80 26.58
N LEU A 530 -29.79 -86.62 26.90
CA LEU A 530 -28.38 -86.32 27.05
C LEU A 530 -27.88 -86.81 28.42
N SER A 531 -26.67 -87.35 28.47
CA SER A 531 -26.00 -87.67 29.74
C SER A 531 -25.88 -86.44 30.64
N THR A 532 -26.14 -86.62 31.94
CA THR A 532 -26.15 -85.55 32.96
C THR A 532 -24.79 -84.88 33.20
N ASN A 533 -23.71 -85.40 32.61
CA ASN A 533 -22.34 -84.88 32.78
C ASN A 533 -21.73 -84.30 31.49
N LEU A 534 -22.53 -84.08 30.43
CA LEU A 534 -22.04 -83.46 29.20
C LEU A 534 -21.86 -81.94 29.39
N PRO A 535 -20.66 -81.37 29.18
CA PRO A 535 -20.44 -79.93 29.27
C PRO A 535 -21.14 -79.18 28.12
N SER A 536 -21.44 -77.89 28.34
CA SER A 536 -21.91 -77.00 27.29
C SER A 536 -20.89 -76.94 26.15
N GLY A 537 -21.34 -77.11 24.90
CA GLY A 537 -20.45 -77.21 23.74
C GLY A 537 -21.15 -77.64 22.46
N SER A 538 -20.39 -77.67 21.36
CA SER A 538 -20.85 -78.15 20.07
C SER A 538 -20.63 -79.65 19.96
N TYR A 539 -21.67 -80.41 19.63
CA TYR A 539 -21.61 -81.85 19.44
C TYR A 539 -22.11 -82.22 18.04
N THR A 540 -21.71 -83.37 17.56
CA THR A 540 -22.20 -83.94 16.30
C THR A 540 -23.03 -85.17 16.61
N VAL A 541 -24.30 -85.15 16.26
CA VAL A 541 -25.15 -86.34 16.30
C VAL A 541 -24.97 -87.10 15.00
N VAL A 542 -24.58 -88.37 15.08
CA VAL A 542 -24.44 -89.26 13.93
C VAL A 542 -25.44 -90.40 14.05
N LEU A 543 -26.29 -90.53 13.03
CA LEU A 543 -27.22 -91.63 12.86
C LEU A 543 -26.68 -92.62 11.81
N ARG A 544 -26.53 -93.88 12.23
CA ARG A 544 -26.14 -95.00 11.36
C ARG A 544 -27.29 -95.97 11.26
N ALA A 545 -28.15 -95.80 10.25
CA ALA A 545 -29.23 -96.73 9.96
C ALA A 545 -28.71 -97.92 9.13
N VAL A 546 -29.23 -99.12 9.38
CA VAL A 546 -28.77 -100.33 8.68
C VAL A 546 -29.07 -100.22 7.18
N GLY A 547 -28.01 -100.37 6.37
CA GLY A 547 -28.09 -100.31 4.90
C GLY A 547 -28.12 -98.90 4.29
N GLU A 548 -27.89 -97.85 5.07
CA GLU A 548 -27.84 -96.45 4.60
C GLU A 548 -26.50 -95.79 4.95
N ALA A 549 -26.14 -94.75 4.20
CA ALA A 549 -25.00 -93.91 4.55
C ALA A 549 -25.24 -93.20 5.90
N PRO A 550 -24.21 -93.05 6.77
CA PRO A 550 -24.34 -92.30 8.00
C PRO A 550 -24.79 -90.87 7.73
N ARG A 551 -25.75 -90.38 8.51
CA ARG A 551 -26.19 -88.98 8.47
C ARG A 551 -25.78 -88.29 9.75
N SER A 552 -25.31 -87.05 9.65
CA SER A 552 -24.88 -86.28 10.80
C SER A 552 -25.50 -84.89 10.83
N ALA A 553 -25.67 -84.36 12.04
CA ALA A 553 -26.10 -83.00 12.27
C ALA A 553 -25.38 -82.40 13.49
N HIS A 554 -25.12 -81.11 13.43
CA HIS A 554 -24.52 -80.38 14.53
C HIS A 554 -25.59 -79.92 15.51
N VAL A 555 -25.32 -80.07 16.80
CA VAL A 555 -26.16 -79.58 17.87
C VAL A 555 -25.31 -78.83 18.87
N VAL A 556 -25.77 -77.65 19.28
CA VAL A 556 -25.14 -76.89 20.37
C VAL A 556 -25.92 -77.20 21.64
N ILE A 557 -25.22 -77.76 22.62
CA ILE A 557 -25.77 -78.02 23.96
C ILE A 557 -25.38 -76.84 24.84
N ALA A 558 -26.37 -76.08 25.30
CA ALA A 558 -26.21 -75.04 26.31
C ALA A 558 -26.93 -75.50 27.58
N ARG A 559 -26.16 -75.88 28.61
CA ARG A 559 -26.66 -76.15 29.96
C ARG A 559 -26.58 -74.93 30.85
#